data_AF-A0A7X1PJ19-F1
#
_entry.id   AF-A0A7X1PJ19-F1
#
_cell.length_a   1.000
_cell.length_b   1.000
_cell.length_c   1.000
_cell.angle_alpha   90.00
_cell.angle_beta   90.00
_cell.angle_gamma   90.00
#
_symmetry.space_group_name_H-M   'P 1'
#
loop_
_entity.id
_entity.type
_entity.pdbx_description
1 polymer ?
#
loop_
_entity_poly.entity_id
_entity_poly.type
_entity_poly.pdbx_seq_one_letter_code
_entity_poly.pdbx_strand_id
1 'polypeptide(L)'
;MQRARSLNSIGETVEAAKIGKHFRALYPNGSVVQLVAPSENTDGLCIRYANAAAGNGYVNLYASPKAPSSPGDIDTRIVFCSNNPGRAGEQSQVFLPYPLLIPAGHGIWASSGSFQAGAAPTGGLGLSWDLLG
;
A
#
# COMPACT_ATOMS: atom_id res chain seq x y z
N MET A 1 -43.57 23.18 6.95
CA MET A 1 -43.19 22.11 7.87
C MET A 1 -42.05 21.32 7.21
N GLN A 2 -40.79 21.67 7.50
CA GLN A 2 -39.62 20.98 6.97
C GLN A 2 -39.55 19.58 7.61
N ARG A 3 -39.67 18.52 6.79
CA ARG A 3 -39.40 17.16 7.27
C ARG A 3 -37.88 17.02 7.48
N ALA A 4 -37.49 16.77 8.72
CA ALA A 4 -36.14 16.36 9.06
C ALA A 4 -35.79 15.12 8.23
N ARG A 5 -34.77 15.21 7.37
CA ARG A 5 -34.19 14.04 6.72
C ARG A 5 -33.41 13.28 7.79
N SER A 6 -33.86 12.05 8.08
CA SER A 6 -33.06 11.09 8.84
C SER A 6 -31.76 10.80 8.08
N LEU A 7 -30.64 10.81 8.82
CA LEU A 7 -29.29 10.51 8.33
C LEU A 7 -29.17 9.09 7.74
N ASN A 8 -30.19 8.23 7.90
CA ASN A 8 -30.21 6.88 7.36
C ASN A 8 -30.55 6.80 5.86
N SER A 9 -30.70 7.94 5.17
CA SER A 9 -30.95 8.01 3.72
C SER A 9 -29.67 8.08 2.86
N ILE A 10 -28.49 7.93 3.47
CA ILE A 10 -27.18 7.82 2.81
C ILE A 10 -26.59 6.43 3.10
N GLY A 11 -27.39 5.40 2.82
CA GLY A 11 -27.24 4.02 3.31
C GLY A 11 -26.06 3.23 2.77
N GLU A 12 -24.84 3.61 3.17
CA GLU A 12 -23.80 2.64 3.49
C GLU A 12 -23.29 3.00 4.89
N THR A 13 -23.64 2.21 5.89
CA THR A 13 -22.91 2.21 7.16
C THR A 13 -21.45 1.97 6.82
N VAL A 14 -20.58 2.95 7.06
CA VAL A 14 -19.13 2.75 7.04
C VAL A 14 -18.84 1.74 8.14
N GLU A 15 -18.74 0.46 7.78
CA GLU A 15 -18.33 -0.56 8.72
C GLU A 15 -16.94 -0.20 9.25
N ALA A 16 -16.78 -0.26 10.57
CA ALA A 16 -15.49 0.01 11.18
C ALA A 16 -14.45 -0.99 10.62
N ALA A 17 -13.47 -0.47 9.87
CA ALA A 17 -12.39 -1.30 9.35
C ALA A 17 -11.50 -1.76 10.51
N LYS A 18 -11.34 -3.08 10.67
CA LYS A 18 -10.39 -3.66 11.63
C LYS A 18 -8.97 -3.43 11.13
N ILE A 19 -8.05 -3.05 12.03
CA ILE A 19 -6.62 -3.15 11.75
C ILE A 19 -6.22 -4.63 11.62
N GLY A 20 -5.21 -4.91 10.79
CA GLY A 20 -4.64 -6.25 10.69
C GLY A 20 -3.80 -6.60 11.91
N LYS A 21 -3.73 -7.89 12.24
CA LYS A 21 -2.91 -8.46 13.33
C LYS A 21 -1.43 -8.17 13.16
N HIS A 22 -0.95 -8.14 11.92
CA HIS A 22 0.42 -7.79 11.59
C HIS A 22 0.50 -6.34 11.13
N PHE A 23 1.56 -5.63 11.52
CA PHE A 23 1.78 -4.25 11.13
C PHE A 23 3.26 -4.00 10.82
N ARG A 24 3.53 -3.14 9.84
CA ARG A 24 4.87 -2.63 9.58
C ARG A 24 4.82 -1.19 9.10
N ALA A 25 5.80 -0.40 9.54
CA ALA A 25 6.12 0.90 8.98
C ALA A 25 7.58 0.88 8.53
N LEU A 26 7.88 1.39 7.34
CA LEU A 26 9.23 1.35 6.77
C LEU A 26 9.46 2.42 5.71
N TYR A 27 10.74 2.64 5.40
CA TYR A 27 11.21 3.49 4.30
C TYR A 27 12.02 2.62 3.32
N PRO A 28 11.50 2.27 2.12
CA PRO A 28 12.21 1.36 1.23
C PRO A 28 13.51 1.94 0.65
N ASN A 29 13.64 3.26 0.59
CA ASN A 29 14.83 4.03 0.19
C ASN A 29 15.61 3.46 -1.00
N GLY A 30 14.93 3.18 -2.12
CA GLY A 30 15.60 2.69 -3.33
C GLY A 30 15.92 1.21 -3.34
N SER A 31 15.33 0.43 -2.44
CA SER A 31 15.45 -1.03 -2.39
C SER A 31 14.09 -1.71 -2.50
N VAL A 32 14.10 -2.97 -2.91
CA VAL A 32 12.94 -3.86 -2.78
C VAL A 32 12.99 -4.50 -1.39
N VAL A 33 11.97 -4.28 -0.58
CA VAL A 33 11.85 -4.79 0.79
C VAL A 33 10.75 -5.83 0.84
N GLN A 34 11.06 -7.07 1.23
CA GLN A 34 10.06 -8.10 1.48
C GLN A 34 9.36 -7.86 2.82
N LEU A 35 8.02 -7.89 2.78
CA LEU A 35 7.14 -7.70 3.93
C LEU A 35 6.49 -9.00 4.37
N VAL A 36 6.09 -9.81 3.38
CA VAL A 36 5.56 -11.16 3.56
C VAL A 36 6.17 -12.02 2.45
N ALA A 37 6.79 -13.14 2.79
CA ALA A 37 7.25 -14.10 1.81
C ALA A 37 6.07 -14.90 1.21
N PRO A 38 6.15 -15.31 -0.07
CA PRO A 38 5.14 -16.18 -0.67
C PRO A 38 4.80 -17.42 0.15
N SER A 39 5.80 -18.02 0.81
CA SER A 39 5.66 -19.20 1.65
C SER A 39 4.95 -18.95 2.99
N GLU A 40 4.88 -17.70 3.45
CA GLU A 40 4.13 -17.33 4.65
C GLU A 40 2.64 -17.12 4.36
N ASN A 41 2.30 -16.86 3.09
CA ASN A 41 0.93 -16.62 2.65
C ASN A 41 0.31 -17.90 2.05
N THR A 42 0.07 -18.91 2.88
CA THR A 42 -0.41 -20.23 2.43
C THR A 42 -1.87 -20.24 2.00
N ASP A 43 -2.70 -19.42 2.63
CA ASP A 43 -4.17 -19.45 2.48
C ASP A 43 -4.76 -18.13 1.95
N GLY A 44 -3.90 -17.18 1.60
CA GLY A 44 -4.27 -15.81 1.27
C GLY A 44 -4.08 -14.86 2.44
N LEU A 45 -4.03 -13.57 2.12
CA LEU A 45 -3.92 -12.52 3.12
C LEU A 45 -4.83 -11.34 2.76
N CYS A 46 -5.21 -10.56 3.77
CA CYS A 46 -5.98 -9.35 3.62
C CYS A 46 -5.17 -8.15 4.11
N ILE A 47 -4.84 -7.23 3.20
CA ILE A 47 -4.28 -5.93 3.58
C ILE A 47 -5.44 -5.08 4.08
N ARG A 48 -5.45 -4.81 5.39
CA ARG A 48 -6.54 -4.07 6.05
C ARG A 48 -6.38 -2.57 5.96
N TYR A 49 -5.13 -2.13 5.99
CA TYR A 49 -4.73 -0.73 5.95
C TYR A 49 -3.41 -0.63 5.20
N ALA A 50 -3.28 0.38 4.35
CA ALA A 50 -1.98 0.85 3.91
C ALA A 50 -2.01 2.36 3.68
N ASN A 51 -0.91 3.03 3.99
CA ASN A 51 -0.64 4.39 3.58
C ASN A 51 0.74 4.45 2.93
N ALA A 52 0.85 5.20 1.85
CA ALA A 52 2.13 5.42 1.17
C ALA A 52 2.35 6.92 1.03
N ALA A 53 3.49 7.39 1.51
CA ALA A 53 3.94 8.77 1.39
C ALA A 53 5.14 8.82 0.45
N ALA A 54 4.99 9.43 -0.73
CA ALA A 54 6.09 9.56 -1.68
C ALA A 54 6.76 10.94 -1.55
N GLY A 55 8.08 10.91 -1.37
CA GLY A 55 8.95 12.09 -1.40
C GLY A 55 9.33 12.41 -2.84
N ASN A 56 10.58 12.25 -3.27
CA ASN A 56 11.04 12.69 -4.61
C ASN A 56 10.61 11.80 -5.80
N GLY A 57 9.65 10.88 -5.62
CA GLY A 57 9.24 9.97 -6.68
C GLY A 57 8.03 9.14 -6.30
N TYR A 58 8.24 7.85 -6.02
CA TYR A 58 7.16 6.91 -5.79
C TYR A 58 7.42 5.99 -4.59
N VAL A 59 6.33 5.44 -4.06
CA VAL A 59 6.33 4.28 -3.17
C VAL A 59 5.34 3.27 -3.73
N ASN A 60 5.83 2.09 -4.10
CA ASN A 60 5.04 0.99 -4.66
C ASN A 60 4.90 -0.14 -3.64
N LEU A 61 3.72 -0.75 -3.61
CA LEU A 61 3.42 -2.00 -2.95
C LEU A 61 3.09 -3.05 -4.01
N TYR A 62 3.78 -4.18 -3.95
CA TYR A 62 3.64 -5.28 -4.91
C TYR A 62 3.00 -6.50 -4.25
N ALA A 63 2.24 -7.26 -5.03
CA ALA A 63 1.74 -8.57 -4.64
C ALA A 63 1.87 -9.57 -5.80
N SER A 64 2.74 -10.57 -5.63
CA SER A 64 3.18 -11.45 -6.72
C SER A 64 3.71 -12.79 -6.18
N PRO A 65 3.76 -13.87 -6.97
CA PRO A 65 4.45 -15.11 -6.56
C PRO A 65 5.98 -14.96 -6.46
N LYS A 66 6.56 -13.94 -7.08
CA LYS A 66 8.01 -13.66 -7.08
C LYS A 66 8.28 -12.20 -6.73
N ALA A 67 9.45 -11.95 -6.14
CA ALA A 67 9.88 -10.61 -5.81
C ALA A 67 10.08 -9.75 -7.08
N PRO A 68 9.81 -8.42 -6.99
CA PRO A 68 10.23 -7.48 -8.01
C PRO A 68 11.75 -7.55 -8.23
N SER A 69 12.18 -7.45 -9.50
CA SER A 69 13.59 -7.52 -9.88
C SER A 69 14.39 -6.29 -9.47
N SER A 70 13.72 -5.13 -9.40
CA SER A 70 14.30 -3.86 -8.98
C SER A 70 13.21 -2.92 -8.41
N PRO A 71 13.60 -1.83 -7.72
CA PRO A 71 12.66 -0.75 -7.43
C PRO A 71 12.01 -0.22 -8.71
N GLY A 72 10.69 -0.05 -8.71
CA GLY A 72 9.95 0.42 -9.88
C GLY A 72 9.75 -0.62 -11.00
N ASP A 73 10.01 -1.90 -10.73
CA ASP A 73 9.73 -2.98 -11.68
C ASP A 73 8.24 -2.99 -12.07
N ILE A 74 7.96 -2.62 -13.32
CA ILE A 74 6.61 -2.50 -13.88
C ILE A 74 6.03 -3.85 -14.33
N ASP A 75 6.86 -4.89 -14.44
CA ASP A 75 6.42 -6.24 -14.82
C ASP A 75 5.93 -7.04 -13.61
N THR A 76 6.24 -6.58 -12.40
CA THR A 76 5.68 -7.12 -11.16
C THR A 76 4.43 -6.33 -10.74
N ARG A 77 3.34 -7.05 -10.42
CA ARG A 77 2.03 -6.43 -10.10
C ARG A 77 2.11 -5.46 -8.92
N ILE A 78 2.05 -4.16 -9.22
CA ILE A 78 1.84 -3.08 -8.26
C ILE A 78 0.35 -3.02 -7.90
N VAL A 79 0.02 -3.19 -6.63
CA VAL A 79 -1.38 -3.20 -6.14
C VAL A 79 -1.77 -1.95 -5.39
N PHE A 80 -0.79 -1.13 -4.99
CA PHE A 80 -1.00 0.17 -4.36
C PHE A 80 0.25 1.03 -4.56
N CYS A 81 0.07 2.33 -4.78
CA CYS A 81 1.15 3.24 -5.13
C CYS A 81 0.83 4.68 -4.68
N SER A 82 1.85 5.40 -4.20
CA SER A 82 1.86 6.86 -4.07
C SER A 82 2.89 7.44 -5.02
N ASN A 83 2.52 8.50 -5.74
CA ASN A 83 3.41 9.23 -6.66
C ASN A 83 3.43 10.70 -6.28
N ASN A 84 4.62 11.24 -6.12
CA ASN A 84 4.83 12.67 -5.95
C ASN A 84 4.40 13.43 -7.21
N PRO A 85 3.82 14.64 -7.07
CA PRO A 85 3.44 15.49 -8.21
C PRO A 85 4.62 16.04 -9.04
N GLY A 86 5.87 15.70 -8.69
CA GLY A 86 7.07 16.09 -9.42
C GLY A 86 7.60 17.47 -9.09
N ARG A 87 7.08 18.12 -8.03
CA ARG A 87 7.52 19.46 -7.60
C ARG A 87 8.43 19.35 -6.39
N ALA A 88 9.56 20.06 -6.44
CA ALA A 88 10.54 20.05 -5.36
C ALA A 88 9.92 20.50 -4.04
N GLY A 89 10.14 19.72 -2.98
CA GLY A 89 9.63 20.00 -1.63
C GLY A 89 8.17 19.58 -1.38
N GLU A 90 7.43 19.13 -2.40
CA GLU A 90 6.10 18.56 -2.21
C GLU A 90 6.19 17.08 -1.81
N GLN A 91 5.13 16.57 -1.19
CA GLN A 91 4.94 15.16 -0.87
C GLN A 91 3.51 14.76 -1.20
N SER A 92 3.31 13.53 -1.64
CA SER A 92 1.98 12.93 -1.76
C SER A 92 1.78 11.89 -0.67
N GLN A 93 0.61 11.87 -0.06
CA GLN A 93 0.20 10.77 0.80
C GLN A 93 -1.15 10.24 0.34
N VAL A 94 -1.21 8.93 0.14
CA VAL A 94 -2.43 8.22 -0.24
C VAL A 94 -2.68 7.08 0.73
N PHE A 95 -3.94 6.72 0.86
CA PHE A 95 -4.41 5.64 1.72
C PHE A 95 -5.11 4.61 0.85
N LEU A 96 -4.95 3.33 1.19
CA LEU A 96 -5.68 2.26 0.54
C LEU A 96 -7.19 2.49 0.75
N PRO A 97 -7.99 2.60 -0.32
CA PRO A 97 -9.39 3.00 -0.21
C PRO A 97 -10.28 1.92 0.40
N TYR A 98 -9.89 0.66 0.27
CA TYR A 98 -10.62 -0.50 0.79
C TYR A 98 -9.64 -1.65 1.07
N PRO A 99 -9.95 -2.58 1.99
CA PRO A 99 -9.13 -3.75 2.23
C PRO A 99 -8.88 -4.56 0.95
N LEU A 100 -7.66 -5.03 0.75
CA LEU A 100 -7.26 -5.75 -0.45
C LEU A 100 -6.97 -7.22 -0.14
N LEU A 101 -7.67 -8.13 -0.79
CA LEU A 101 -7.41 -9.57 -0.72
C LEU A 101 -6.29 -9.94 -1.68
N ILE A 102 -5.29 -10.64 -1.16
CA ILE A 102 -4.14 -11.14 -1.92
C ILE A 102 -4.19 -12.68 -1.92
N PRO A 103 -4.15 -13.32 -3.09
CA PRO A 103 -4.23 -14.77 -3.19
C PRO A 103 -3.09 -15.49 -2.45
N ALA A 104 -3.33 -16.75 -2.09
CA ALA A 104 -2.29 -17.65 -1.58
C ALA A 104 -1.07 -17.70 -2.52
N GLY A 105 0.10 -17.98 -1.93
CA GLY A 105 1.38 -18.08 -2.63
C GLY A 105 1.90 -16.76 -3.20
N HIS A 106 1.25 -15.62 -2.90
CA HIS A 106 1.78 -14.30 -3.25
C HIS A 106 2.49 -13.69 -2.04
N GLY A 107 3.71 -13.20 -2.25
CA GLY A 107 4.39 -12.36 -1.27
C GLY A 107 3.95 -10.91 -1.39
N ILE A 108 4.38 -10.11 -0.42
CA ILE A 108 4.23 -8.66 -0.39
C ILE A 108 5.60 -8.02 -0.35
N TRP A 109 5.83 -7.06 -1.24
CA TRP A 109 7.05 -6.27 -1.27
C TRP A 109 6.74 -4.78 -1.38
N ALA A 110 7.67 -3.95 -0.93
CA ALA A 110 7.62 -2.52 -1.12
C ALA A 110 8.90 -2.03 -1.81
N SER A 111 8.78 -0.96 -2.60
CA SER A 111 9.95 -0.24 -3.11
C SER A 111 9.66 1.25 -3.17
N SER A 112 10.71 2.06 -3.21
CA SER A 112 10.60 3.47 -3.54
C SER A 112 11.65 3.86 -4.57
N GLY A 113 11.37 4.92 -5.32
CA GLY A 113 12.29 5.48 -6.29
C GLY A 113 12.14 6.99 -6.41
N SER A 114 13.04 7.62 -7.16
CA SER A 114 13.01 9.04 -7.46
C SER A 114 12.64 9.25 -8.93
N PHE A 115 11.77 10.22 -9.21
CA PHE A 115 11.57 10.71 -10.58
C PHE A 115 12.57 11.82 -10.93
N GLN A 116 13.29 12.35 -9.94
CA GLN A 116 14.27 13.40 -10.09
C GLN A 116 15.67 12.79 -10.26
N ALA A 117 16.33 13.10 -11.38
CA ALA A 117 17.67 12.63 -11.67
C ALA A 117 18.65 13.08 -10.56
N GLY A 118 19.42 12.12 -10.03
CA GLY A 118 20.42 12.38 -8.98
C GLY A 118 19.86 12.60 -7.57
N ALA A 119 18.54 12.67 -7.39
CA ALA A 119 17.94 12.77 -6.06
C ALA A 119 17.80 11.39 -5.40
N ALA A 120 18.04 11.33 -4.09
CA ALA A 120 17.83 10.11 -3.34
C ALA A 120 16.34 9.72 -3.32
N PRO A 121 16.01 8.43 -3.47
CA PRO A 121 14.64 7.94 -3.33
C PRO A 121 14.20 8.09 -1.88
N THR A 122 13.08 8.79 -1.67
CA THR A 122 12.50 9.05 -0.36
C THR A 122 11.03 8.67 -0.36
N GLY A 123 10.54 8.18 0.77
CA GLY A 123 9.14 7.83 0.94
C GLY A 123 8.94 6.72 1.96
N GLY A 124 7.77 6.71 2.58
CA GLY A 124 7.39 5.78 3.62
C GLY A 124 6.16 4.96 3.24
N LEU A 125 6.08 3.76 3.81
CA LEU A 125 4.93 2.88 3.75
C LEU A 125 4.56 2.46 5.16
N GLY A 126 3.29 2.58 5.53
CA GLY A 126 2.70 1.88 6.66
C GLY A 126 1.63 0.92 6.14
N LEU A 127 1.56 -0.28 6.71
CA LEU A 127 0.52 -1.26 6.37
C LEU A 127 0.21 -2.19 7.53
N SER A 128 -1.02 -2.69 7.58
CA SER A 128 -1.41 -3.82 8.41
C SER A 128 -2.13 -4.88 7.59
N TRP A 129 -1.96 -6.15 7.98
CA TRP A 129 -2.56 -7.28 7.30
C TRP A 129 -2.91 -8.42 8.25
N ASP A 130 -3.79 -9.30 7.77
CA ASP A 130 -4.10 -10.60 8.37
C ASP A 130 -3.74 -11.70 7.36
N LEU A 131 -3.13 -12.79 7.83
CA LEU A 131 -3.17 -14.05 7.10
C LEU A 131 -4.57 -14.67 7.31
N LEU A 132 -5.08 -15.40 6.31
CA LEU A 132 -6.42 -15.98 6.35
C LEU A 132 -6.48 -17.41 6.97
N GLY A 133 -5.32 -18.00 7.27
CA GLY A 133 -5.15 -19.28 7.95
C GLY A 133 -4.83 -19.16 9.43
#